data_AF-A0A7Y5XBC0-F1
#
_entry.id   AF-A0A7Y5XBC0-F1
#
_cell.length_a   1.000
_cell.length_b   1.000
_cell.length_c   1.000
_cell.angle_alpha   90.00
_cell.angle_beta   90.00
_cell.angle_gamma   90.00
#
_symmetry.space_group_name_H-M   'P 1'
#
loop_
_entity.id
_entity.type
_entity.pdbx_description
1 polymer ?
#
loop_
_entity_poly.entity_id
_entity_poly.type
_entity_poly.pdbx_seq_one_letter_code
_entity_poly.pdbx_strand_id
1 'polypeptide(L)'
;METANVQIEQQMTVLLRRVQRIHLSTTTGDVNLERSAYGIMCKLADEGPQRLGALASAFGLDPSTITRQVQALEEIGLAERSSDPTDRRASILDLTAEGRGILDTTRQHRRNRLQEALSDWSEADLTDFGRLLKEFNASLDRLLEEG
;
A
#
# COMPACT_ATOMS: atom_id res chain seq x y z
N MET A 1 -1.40 17.16 -26.04
CA MET A 1 -0.50 16.37 -25.17
C MET A 1 0.09 17.23 -24.06
N GLU A 2 0.79 18.32 -24.39
CA GLU A 2 1.46 19.17 -23.38
C GLU A 2 0.49 19.75 -22.33
N THR A 3 -0.65 20.30 -22.74
CA THR A 3 -1.67 20.83 -21.80
C THR A 3 -2.30 19.76 -20.91
N ALA A 4 -2.50 18.54 -21.42
CA ALA A 4 -3.06 17.42 -20.66
C ALA A 4 -2.06 16.91 -19.61
N ASN A 5 -0.77 16.81 -19.97
CA ASN A 5 0.29 16.42 -19.04
C ASN A 5 0.45 17.44 -17.91
N VAL A 6 0.37 18.73 -18.22
CA VAL A 6 0.37 19.80 -17.20
C VAL A 6 -0.81 19.66 -16.24
N GLN A 7 -2.00 19.37 -16.76
CA GLN A 7 -3.18 19.16 -15.92
C GLN A 7 -3.00 17.92 -15.02
N ILE A 8 -2.48 16.82 -15.55
CA ILE A 8 -2.21 15.59 -14.78
C ILE A 8 -1.20 15.87 -13.67
N GLU A 9 -0.08 16.53 -13.97
CA GLU A 9 0.95 16.89 -12.98
C GLU A 9 0.34 17.73 -11.84
N GLN A 10 -0.43 18.76 -12.16
CA GLN A 10 -1.09 19.60 -11.15
C GLN A 10 -2.06 18.80 -10.28
N GLN A 11 -2.87 17.93 -10.89
CA GLN A 11 -3.81 17.09 -10.14
C GLN A 11 -3.08 16.06 -9.28
N MET A 12 -1.93 15.53 -9.71
CA MET A 12 -1.09 14.66 -8.88
C MET A 12 -0.57 15.39 -7.65
N THR A 13 -0.07 16.62 -7.81
CA THR A 13 0.39 17.44 -6.68
C THR A 13 -0.74 17.69 -5.67
N VAL A 14 -1.94 17.99 -6.16
CA VAL A 14 -3.13 18.16 -5.31
C VAL A 14 -3.51 16.85 -4.62
N LEU A 15 -3.52 15.74 -5.36
CA LEU A 15 -3.86 14.41 -4.84
C LEU A 15 -2.90 13.99 -3.74
N LEU A 16 -1.58 14.09 -3.95
CA LEU A 16 -0.57 13.72 -2.95
C LEU A 16 -0.77 14.48 -1.64
N ARG A 17 -0.98 15.81 -1.72
CA ARG A 17 -1.23 16.64 -0.53
C ARG A 17 -2.54 16.28 0.17
N ARG A 18 -3.61 16.00 -0.59
CA ARG A 18 -4.91 15.60 -0.03
C ARG A 18 -4.85 14.22 0.58
N VAL A 19 -4.18 13.26 -0.06
CA VAL A 19 -3.99 11.89 0.45
C VAL A 19 -3.11 11.87 1.70
N GLN A 20 -2.15 12.80 1.82
CA GLN A 20 -1.38 13.02 3.05
C GLN A 20 -2.25 13.64 4.17
N ARG A 21 -3.03 14.69 3.87
CA ARG A 21 -3.87 15.42 4.84
C ARG A 21 -5.13 14.69 5.28
N ILE A 22 -5.78 13.97 4.38
CA ILE A 22 -7.03 13.28 4.66
C ILE A 22 -6.80 12.26 5.77
N HIS A 23 -5.56 11.77 5.95
CA HIS A 23 -5.30 10.49 6.57
C HIS A 23 -6.27 9.48 5.95
N LEU A 24 -5.75 8.55 5.17
CA LEU A 24 -6.38 7.23 5.20
C LEU A 24 -6.29 6.79 6.66
N SER A 25 -7.22 7.26 7.50
CA SER A 25 -7.33 7.01 8.92
C SER A 25 -7.71 5.55 8.99
N THR A 26 -6.69 4.71 8.97
CA THR A 26 -6.80 3.33 9.40
C THR A 26 -6.79 3.33 10.93
N THR A 27 -7.58 4.20 11.54
CA THR A 27 -8.09 4.01 12.90
C THR A 27 -9.23 3.01 12.76
N THR A 28 -8.87 1.77 12.46
CA THR A 28 -9.80 0.64 12.52
C THR A 28 -9.69 0.09 13.93
N GLY A 29 -10.40 0.67 14.88
CA GLY A 29 -10.22 0.34 16.32
C GLY A 29 -8.88 0.83 16.90
N ASP A 30 -8.39 0.15 17.94
CA ASP A 30 -7.21 0.52 18.75
C ASP A 30 -5.86 0.46 18.02
N VAL A 31 -5.79 -0.03 16.77
CA VAL A 31 -4.53 -0.18 16.04
C VAL A 31 -4.37 0.95 15.02
N ASN A 32 -3.45 1.87 15.31
CA ASN A 32 -3.03 2.91 14.37
C ASN A 32 -1.96 2.35 13.40
N LEU A 33 -2.40 1.74 12.29
CA LEU A 33 -1.47 1.27 11.26
C LEU A 33 -0.82 2.45 10.53
N GLU A 34 0.50 2.58 10.64
CA GLU A 34 1.25 3.53 9.82
C GLU A 34 1.08 3.19 8.33
N ARG A 35 1.07 4.21 7.44
CA ARG A 35 0.84 4.05 5.99
C ARG A 35 1.71 2.96 5.36
N SER A 36 2.96 2.91 5.78
CA SER A 36 3.97 1.96 5.29
C SER A 36 3.69 0.54 5.75
N ALA A 37 3.25 0.35 7.00
CA ALA A 37 2.82 -0.94 7.53
C ALA A 37 1.60 -1.49 6.76
N TYR A 38 0.59 -0.66 6.50
CA TYR A 38 -0.55 -1.07 5.67
C TYR A 38 -0.13 -1.48 4.24
N GLY A 39 0.82 -0.75 3.64
CA GLY A 39 1.37 -1.09 2.32
C GLY A 39 2.03 -2.46 2.31
N ILE A 40 2.88 -2.73 3.30
CA ILE A 40 3.53 -4.04 3.49
C ILE A 40 2.48 -5.14 3.65
N MET A 41 1.48 -4.94 4.50
CA MET A 41 0.40 -5.92 4.70
C MET A 41 -0.37 -6.19 3.40
N CYS A 42 -0.69 -5.16 2.60
CA CYS A 42 -1.32 -5.37 1.29
C CYS A 42 -0.45 -6.23 0.37
N LYS A 43 0.85 -5.91 0.28
CA LYS A 43 1.77 -6.67 -0.57
C LYS A 43 1.86 -8.14 -0.15
N LEU A 44 1.97 -8.41 1.16
CA LEU A 44 1.97 -9.78 1.68
C LEU A 44 0.66 -10.53 1.44
N ALA A 45 -0.48 -9.83 1.52
CA ALA A 45 -1.78 -10.45 1.24
C ALA A 45 -1.97 -10.76 -0.24
N ASP A 46 -1.48 -9.91 -1.13
CA ASP A 46 -1.69 -10.02 -2.57
C ASP A 46 -0.65 -10.93 -3.25
N GLU A 47 0.59 -10.95 -2.75
CA GLU A 47 1.73 -11.68 -3.35
C GLU A 47 2.27 -12.81 -2.47
N GLY A 48 1.71 -13.01 -1.27
CA GLY A 48 2.17 -14.01 -0.30
C GLY A 48 3.42 -13.59 0.48
N PRO A 49 4.04 -14.53 1.22
CA PRO A 49 5.21 -14.26 2.06
C PRO A 49 6.38 -13.67 1.25
N GLN A 50 7.04 -12.64 1.78
CA GLN A 50 8.12 -11.93 1.09
C GLN A 50 9.39 -11.83 1.94
N ARG A 51 10.55 -11.81 1.27
CA ARG A 51 11.83 -11.50 1.93
C ARG A 51 11.85 -10.03 2.37
N LEU A 52 12.40 -9.74 3.55
CA LEU A 52 12.55 -8.36 4.03
C LEU A 52 13.33 -7.46 3.07
N GLY A 53 14.38 -7.99 2.43
CA GLY A 53 15.14 -7.26 1.41
C GLY A 53 14.31 -6.92 0.17
N ALA A 54 13.43 -7.83 -0.26
CA ALA A 54 12.52 -7.57 -1.38
C ALA A 54 11.45 -6.53 -1.01
N LEU A 55 10.95 -6.55 0.22
CA LEU A 55 10.06 -5.52 0.74
C LEU A 55 10.77 -4.15 0.77
N ALA A 56 12.00 -4.07 1.28
CA ALA A 56 12.78 -2.83 1.27
C ALA A 56 12.89 -2.23 -0.14
N SER A 57 13.31 -3.04 -1.12
CA SER A 57 13.41 -2.60 -2.51
C SER A 57 12.07 -2.16 -3.09
N ALA A 58 11.00 -2.94 -2.89
CA ALA A 58 9.68 -2.65 -3.44
C ALA A 58 9.06 -1.34 -2.90
N PHE A 59 9.36 -0.98 -1.65
CA PHE A 59 8.86 0.25 -1.03
C PHE A 59 9.87 1.42 -1.10
N GLY A 60 11.04 1.23 -1.71
CA GLY A 60 12.11 2.23 -1.75
C GLY A 60 12.62 2.61 -0.36
N LEU A 61 12.57 1.68 0.60
CA LEU A 61 12.94 1.90 1.99
C LEU A 61 14.33 1.34 2.27
N ASP A 62 15.07 2.00 3.16
CA ASP A 62 16.32 1.45 3.65
C ASP A 62 16.08 0.23 4.58
N PRO A 63 17.08 -0.67 4.72
CA PRO A 63 16.95 -1.87 5.55
C PRO A 63 16.57 -1.61 7.03
N SER A 64 16.98 -0.47 7.60
CA SER A 64 16.66 -0.15 8.99
C SER A 64 15.20 0.28 9.15
N THR A 65 14.68 1.03 8.18
CA THR A 65 13.27 1.44 8.16
C THR A 65 12.33 0.26 7.94
N ILE A 66 12.64 -0.65 7.00
CA ILE A 66 11.80 -1.85 6.83
C ILE A 66 11.81 -2.70 8.10
N THR A 67 12.98 -2.87 8.73
CA THR A 67 13.10 -3.70 9.94
C THR A 67 12.26 -3.16 11.08
N ARG A 68 12.29 -1.83 11.29
CA ARG A 68 11.46 -1.16 12.31
C ARG A 68 9.96 -1.34 12.04
N GLN A 69 9.51 -1.23 10.79
CA GLN A 69 8.10 -1.41 10.44
C GLN A 69 7.64 -2.85 10.61
N VAL A 70 8.51 -3.81 10.26
CA VAL A 70 8.24 -5.23 10.45
C VAL A 70 8.17 -5.56 11.94
N GLN A 71 9.11 -5.07 12.75
CA GLN A 71 9.08 -5.24 14.20
C GLN A 71 7.79 -4.68 14.80
N ALA A 72 7.36 -3.50 14.38
CA ALA A 72 6.11 -2.92 14.84
C ALA A 72 4.90 -3.82 14.52
N LEU A 73 4.85 -4.45 13.34
CA LEU A 73 3.80 -5.40 12.96
C LEU A 73 3.88 -6.73 13.75
N GLU A 74 5.08 -7.21 14.05
CA GLU A 74 5.33 -8.40 14.87
C GLU A 74 4.90 -8.16 16.33
N GLU A 75 5.23 -7.01 16.90
CA GLU A 75 4.91 -6.62 18.29
C GLU A 75 3.39 -6.59 18.56
N ILE A 76 2.60 -6.24 17.55
CA ILE A 76 1.13 -6.24 17.62
C ILE A 76 0.49 -7.51 17.05
N GLY A 77 1.29 -8.53 16.72
CA GLY A 77 0.79 -9.86 16.31
C GLY A 77 0.21 -9.94 14.89
N LEU A 78 0.38 -8.92 14.05
CA LEU A 78 -0.21 -8.89 12.70
C LEU A 78 0.68 -9.53 11.63
N ALA A 79 1.96 -9.71 11.90
CA ALA A 79 2.88 -10.39 11.01
C ALA A 79 3.82 -11.29 11.80
N GLU A 80 4.34 -12.33 11.14
CA GLU A 80 5.31 -13.24 11.71
C GLU A 80 6.46 -13.48 10.75
N ARG A 81 7.66 -13.64 11.31
CA ARG A 81 8.89 -13.84 10.55
C ARG A 81 9.42 -15.24 10.73
N SER A 82 9.87 -15.81 9.63
CA SER A 82 10.55 -17.10 9.58
C SER A 82 11.89 -16.97 8.86
N SER A 83 12.77 -17.95 9.08
CA SER A 83 14.00 -18.07 8.30
C SER A 83 13.68 -18.56 6.89
N ASP A 84 14.37 -18.02 5.89
CA ASP A 84 14.22 -18.52 4.53
C ASP A 84 14.84 -19.94 4.41
N PRO A 85 14.07 -20.94 3.93
CA PRO A 85 14.57 -22.31 3.75
C PRO A 85 15.78 -22.42 2.80
N THR A 86 15.92 -21.48 1.88
CA THR A 86 16.95 -21.45 0.84
C THR A 86 18.15 -20.57 1.22
N ASP A 87 17.98 -19.63 2.15
CA ASP A 87 19.05 -18.78 2.68
C ASP A 87 18.79 -18.43 4.15
N ARG A 88 19.47 -19.11 5.08
CA ARG A 88 19.29 -18.88 6.52
C ARG A 88 19.64 -17.46 6.98
N ARG A 89 20.33 -16.67 6.16
CA ARG A 89 20.63 -15.25 6.45
C ARG A 89 19.47 -14.33 6.07
N ALA A 90 18.56 -14.79 5.22
CA ALA A 90 17.37 -14.06 4.84
C ALA A 90 16.19 -14.39 5.77
N SER A 91 15.36 -13.39 6.00
CA SER A 91 14.10 -13.52 6.74
C SER A 91 12.93 -13.32 5.79
N ILE A 92 11.93 -14.19 5.93
CA ILE A 92 10.64 -14.11 5.23
C ILE A 92 9.61 -13.59 6.23
N LEU A 93 8.79 -12.65 5.80
CA LEU A 93 7.65 -12.13 6.54
C LEU A 93 6.36 -12.66 5.92
N ASP A 94 5.41 -13.08 6.76
CA ASP A 94 4.04 -13.37 6.36
C ASP A 94 3.04 -12.70 7.32
N LEU A 95 1.79 -12.56 6.88
CA LEU A 95 0.70 -12.15 7.74
C LEU A 95 0.17 -13.32 8.56
N THR A 96 -0.02 -13.06 9.85
CA THR A 96 -0.78 -13.96 10.73
C THR A 96 -2.25 -13.97 10.30
N ALA A 97 -3.03 -14.93 10.82
CA ALA A 97 -4.48 -14.94 10.60
C ALA A 97 -5.15 -13.66 11.10
N GLU A 98 -4.69 -13.13 12.24
CA GLU A 98 -5.14 -11.85 12.79
C GLU A 98 -4.77 -10.67 11.88
N GLY A 99 -3.53 -10.65 11.38
CA GLY A 99 -3.06 -9.68 10.38
C GLY A 99 -3.94 -9.60 9.15
N ARG A 100 -4.34 -10.76 8.61
CA ARG A 100 -5.25 -10.85 7.46
C ARG A 100 -6.65 -10.30 7.80
N GLY A 101 -7.20 -10.66 8.96
CA GLY A 101 -8.51 -10.15 9.41
C GLY A 101 -8.55 -8.63 9.61
N ILE A 102 -7.49 -8.06 10.22
CA ILE A 102 -7.35 -6.61 10.37
C ILE A 102 -7.23 -5.95 8.99
N LEU A 103 -6.39 -6.49 8.10
CA LEU A 103 -6.23 -5.95 6.76
C LEU A 103 -7.55 -5.90 5.99
N ASP A 104 -8.34 -6.97 6.03
CA ASP A 104 -9.62 -7.04 5.35
C ASP A 104 -10.62 -6.01 5.89
N THR A 105 -10.67 -5.85 7.21
CA THR A 105 -11.52 -4.83 7.86
C THR A 105 -11.08 -3.42 7.44
N THR A 106 -9.77 -3.16 7.44
CA THR A 106 -9.21 -1.88 7.00
C THR A 106 -9.46 -1.62 5.51
N ARG A 107 -9.33 -2.63 4.65
CA ARG A 107 -9.66 -2.56 3.22
C ARG A 107 -11.13 -2.19 3.03
N GLN A 108 -12.04 -2.82 3.77
CA GLN A 108 -13.46 -2.51 3.70
C GLN A 108 -13.75 -1.06 4.12
N HIS A 109 -13.17 -0.60 5.23
CA HIS A 109 -13.33 0.78 5.67
C HIS A 109 -12.84 1.79 4.62
N ARG A 110 -11.69 1.53 3.99
CA ARG A 110 -11.16 2.38 2.92
C ARG A 110 -12.05 2.37 1.67
N ARG A 111 -12.62 1.21 1.30
CA ARG A 111 -13.59 1.12 0.20
C ARG A 111 -14.82 1.97 0.47
N ASN A 112 -15.40 1.88 1.67
CA ASN A 112 -16.57 2.68 2.05
C ASN A 112 -16.30 4.19 1.96
N ARG A 113 -15.15 4.65 2.48
CA ARG A 113 -14.77 6.08 2.38
C ARG A 113 -14.58 6.56 0.94
N LEU A 114 -14.03 5.71 0.08
CA LEU A 114 -13.92 6.02 -1.35
C LEU A 114 -15.29 6.07 -2.02
N GLN A 115 -16.19 5.15 -1.69
CA GLN A 115 -17.57 5.16 -2.18
C GLN A 115 -18.31 6.43 -1.77
N GLU A 116 -18.16 6.89 -0.53
CA GLU A 116 -18.73 8.17 -0.07
C GLU A 116 -18.16 9.35 -0.86
N ALA A 117 -16.82 9.42 -1.02
CA ALA A 117 -16.15 10.51 -1.73
C ALA A 117 -16.48 10.57 -3.23
N LEU A 118 -16.90 9.45 -3.82
CA LEU A 118 -17.24 9.32 -5.23
C LEU A 118 -18.75 9.07 -5.44
N SER A 119 -19.57 9.35 -4.44
CA SER A 119 -21.02 9.05 -4.46
C SER A 119 -21.79 9.78 -5.58
N ASP A 120 -21.29 10.94 -6.02
CA ASP A 120 -21.88 11.72 -7.11
C ASP A 120 -21.39 11.30 -8.51
N TRP A 121 -20.49 10.32 -8.61
CA TRP A 121 -19.94 9.87 -9.90
C TRP A 121 -20.86 8.85 -10.55
N SER A 122 -20.91 8.87 -11.88
CA SER A 122 -21.60 7.81 -12.64
C SER A 122 -20.81 6.49 -12.58
N GLU A 123 -21.49 5.35 -12.74
CA GLU A 123 -20.83 4.04 -12.80
C GLU A 123 -19.82 3.95 -13.96
N ALA A 124 -20.10 4.62 -15.08
CA ALA A 124 -19.20 4.73 -16.21
C ALA A 124 -17.91 5.48 -15.83
N ASP A 125 -18.03 6.64 -15.19
CA ASP A 125 -16.87 7.43 -14.76
C ASP A 125 -16.03 6.69 -13.72
N LEU A 126 -16.67 5.98 -12.78
CA LEU A 126 -15.98 5.14 -11.80
C LEU A 126 -15.16 4.03 -12.48
N THR A 127 -15.77 3.36 -13.45
CA THR A 127 -15.13 2.28 -14.22
C THR A 127 -13.95 2.81 -15.03
N ASP A 128 -14.15 3.92 -15.74
CA ASP A 128 -13.11 4.53 -16.56
C ASP A 128 -11.96 5.07 -15.72
N PHE A 129 -12.25 5.74 -14.61
CA PHE A 129 -11.22 6.24 -13.72
C PHE A 129 -10.40 5.11 -13.09
N GLY A 130 -11.04 4.01 -12.66
CA GLY A 130 -10.34 2.83 -12.16
C GLY A 130 -9.39 2.22 -13.20
N ARG A 131 -9.83 2.12 -14.46
CA ARG A 131 -9.01 1.63 -15.58
C ARG A 131 -7.83 2.57 -15.84
N LEU A 132 -8.07 3.87 -15.98
CA LEU A 132 -7.03 4.86 -16.27
C LEU A 132 -6.01 4.97 -15.14
N LEU A 133 -6.45 4.90 -13.88
CA LEU A 133 -5.56 4.92 -12.72
C LEU A 133 -4.65 3.68 -12.69
N LYS A 134 -5.17 2.51 -13.06
CA LYS A 134 -4.37 1.29 -13.19
C LYS A 134 -3.32 1.40 -14.29
N GLU A 135 -3.70 1.88 -15.48
CA GLU A 135 -2.79 2.10 -16.61
C GLU A 135 -1.71 3.15 -16.26
N PHE A 136 -2.10 4.18 -15.52
CA PHE A 136 -1.19 5.21 -15.03
C PHE A 136 -0.15 4.64 -14.05
N ASN A 137 -0.59 3.87 -13.05
CA ASN A 137 0.33 3.21 -12.09
C ASN A 137 1.32 2.27 -12.80
N ALA A 138 0.84 1.44 -13.73
CA ALA A 138 1.72 0.56 -14.51
C ALA A 138 2.75 1.34 -15.35
N SER A 139 2.44 2.57 -15.75
CA SER A 139 3.37 3.45 -16.46
C SER A 139 4.42 4.06 -15.55
N LEU A 140 4.07 4.34 -14.28
CA LEU A 140 5.03 4.78 -13.28
C LEU A 140 5.97 3.65 -12.86
N ASP A 141 5.47 2.42 -12.74
CA ASP A 141 6.31 1.25 -12.41
C ASP A 141 7.43 1.07 -13.43
N ARG A 142 7.11 1.14 -14.75
CA ARG A 142 8.12 1.09 -15.82
C ARG A 142 9.15 2.22 -15.72
N LEU A 143 8.71 3.44 -15.41
CA LEU A 143 9.61 4.58 -15.24
C LEU A 143 10.59 4.38 -14.08
N LEU A 144 10.15 3.75 -12.98
CA LEU A 144 10.96 3.48 -11.79
C LEU A 144 11.89 2.27 -11.96
N GLU A 145 11.59 1.35 -12.88
CA GLU A 145 12.46 0.23 -13.23
C GLU A 145 13.59 0.64 -14.20
N GLU A 146 13.38 1.70 -14.99
CA GLU A 146 14.33 2.19 -16.00
C GLU A 146 15.36 3.21 -15.46
N GLY A 147 15.19 3.71 -14.23
CA GLY A 147 16.04 4.74 -13.60
C GLY A 147 16.80 4.27 -12.37
#